data_AF-A0A517MC33-F1
#
_entry.id   AF-A0A517MC33-F1
#
_cell.length_a   1.000
_cell.length_b   1.000
_cell.length_c   1.000
_cell.angle_alpha   90.00
_cell.angle_beta   90.00
_cell.angle_gamma   90.00
#
_symmetry.space_group_name_H-M   'P 1'
#
loop_
_entity.id
_entity.type
_entity.pdbx_description
1 polymer ?
#
loop_
_entity_poly.entity_id
_entity_poly.type
_entity_poly.pdbx_seq_one_letter_code
_entity_poly.pdbx_strand_id
1 'polypeptide(L)'
;MKLSAITCSIIFCGLIGFTGCKKQEEPKADPAGSGSAASEEGSHVHADGTAHAAHDGHMAGPHGGTVVDWGGGEYHVEFTVDHDKQEATVYILGSDEKSPVLVDTKSIDLSISDPVLQLTLAAAPQEGDPAGETSRFVGTHEKLSVVKEYSGTIVGVIDGTPFSGDFEEEAHDDGEHAHSHAGDDALVWEGEPKKHSGLLIQLGHHGQHLHAGEEVEPAVSIVRGGKPVADAKVFNALVSADGETVLAKEVATVYEPATKAEPAHYAQGALAIPAGVAKVILRYRIVVADGEPVTFDVPVDVE
;
A
#
# COMPACT_ATOMS: atom_id res chain seq x y z
N MET A 1 -48.94 30.25 -11.52
CA MET A 1 -48.37 30.98 -10.37
C MET A 1 -46.93 31.32 -10.72
N LYS A 2 -46.61 32.61 -10.53
CA LYS A 2 -45.40 33.42 -10.74
C LYS A 2 -44.08 32.71 -11.14
N LEU A 3 -43.60 33.04 -12.35
CA LEU A 3 -42.17 33.13 -12.68
C LEU A 3 -41.61 34.43 -12.10
N SER A 4 -40.41 34.41 -11.53
CA SER A 4 -39.66 35.61 -11.17
C SER A 4 -38.24 35.49 -11.70
N ALA A 5 -37.97 36.19 -12.80
CA ALA A 5 -36.62 36.49 -13.27
C ALA A 5 -36.19 37.81 -12.63
N ILE A 6 -34.99 37.84 -12.05
CA ILE A 6 -34.31 39.07 -11.62
C ILE A 6 -32.95 39.09 -12.30
N THR A 7 -32.81 40.06 -13.20
CA THR A 7 -31.53 40.50 -13.76
C THR A 7 -31.38 41.97 -13.37
N CYS A 8 -30.27 42.36 -12.74
CA CYS A 8 -29.80 43.74 -12.76
C CYS A 8 -28.29 43.79 -12.53
N SER A 9 -27.58 44.34 -13.53
CA SER A 9 -26.14 44.63 -13.58
C SER A 9 -25.68 45.60 -12.49
N ILE A 10 -24.37 45.64 -12.21
CA ILE A 10 -23.55 46.88 -12.19
C ILE A 10 -22.08 46.53 -12.39
N ILE A 11 -21.46 47.32 -13.27
CA ILE A 11 -20.05 47.43 -13.68
C ILE A 11 -19.33 48.38 -12.70
N PHE A 12 -18.09 48.11 -12.28
CA PHE A 12 -17.05 49.16 -12.21
C PHE A 12 -15.60 48.64 -12.02
N CYS A 13 -14.69 49.37 -12.68
CA CYS A 13 -13.25 49.20 -12.82
C CYS A 13 -12.40 49.34 -11.55
N GLY A 14 -11.14 48.87 -11.60
CA GLY A 14 -10.07 49.43 -10.76
C GLY A 14 -8.76 48.65 -10.72
N LEU A 15 -7.82 48.99 -11.61
CA LEU A 15 -6.39 48.65 -11.56
C LEU A 15 -5.69 49.27 -10.34
N ILE A 16 -4.85 48.51 -9.62
CA ILE A 16 -3.70 49.04 -8.86
C ILE A 16 -2.54 48.01 -8.93
N GLY A 17 -1.40 48.45 -9.44
CA GLY A 17 -0.13 47.72 -9.38
C GLY A 17 0.74 48.22 -8.22
N PHE A 18 1.61 47.34 -7.72
CA PHE A 18 2.70 47.71 -6.83
C PHE A 18 4.02 47.12 -7.33
N THR A 19 4.95 48.02 -7.63
CA THR A 19 6.38 47.76 -7.82
C THR A 19 7.12 48.00 -6.50
N GLY A 20 8.16 47.21 -6.22
CA GLY A 20 9.37 47.76 -5.59
C GLY A 20 9.93 46.99 -4.39
N CYS A 21 11.15 46.49 -4.56
CA CYS A 21 12.33 46.59 -3.67
C CYS A 21 13.32 45.48 -4.07
N LYS A 22 14.64 45.56 -3.97
CA LYS A 22 15.65 46.63 -3.81
C LYS A 22 16.97 45.88 -4.05
N LYS A 23 17.83 46.39 -4.92
CA LYS A 23 19.13 45.82 -5.30
C LYS A 23 20.12 45.97 -4.13
N GLN A 24 20.81 44.91 -3.72
CA GLN A 24 21.93 44.97 -2.77
C GLN A 24 23.12 44.17 -3.31
N GLU A 25 24.30 44.73 -3.10
CA GLU A 25 25.61 44.45 -3.74
C GLU A 25 26.28 43.13 -3.32
N GLU A 26 27.10 42.62 -4.25
CA GLU A 26 28.07 41.54 -4.07
C GLU A 26 29.28 41.97 -3.22
N PRO A 27 29.89 41.04 -2.46
CA PRO A 27 31.30 41.13 -2.11
C PRO A 27 32.13 39.91 -2.54
N LYS A 28 33.02 40.14 -3.51
CA LYS A 28 34.48 39.85 -3.57
C LYS A 28 35.04 38.53 -2.97
N ALA A 29 35.63 37.70 -3.84
CA ALA A 29 36.66 36.67 -3.54
C ALA A 29 38.05 37.34 -3.29
N ASP A 30 39.02 36.90 -2.49
CA ASP A 30 39.77 35.63 -2.27
C ASP A 30 40.82 35.90 -1.12
N PRO A 31 41.75 35.01 -0.64
CA PRO A 31 41.96 33.56 -0.86
C PRO A 31 42.23 32.69 0.43
N ALA A 32 42.21 31.37 0.21
CA ALA A 32 43.05 30.29 0.79
C ALA A 32 43.32 30.17 2.31
N GLY A 33 42.84 29.06 2.88
CA GLY A 33 43.34 28.43 4.11
C GLY A 33 43.02 26.93 4.12
N SER A 34 44.06 26.12 3.91
CA SER A 34 44.05 24.65 3.83
C SER A 34 43.63 23.95 5.14
N GLY A 35 42.79 22.92 5.05
CA GLY A 35 42.55 21.94 6.12
C GLY A 35 41.64 20.81 5.66
N SER A 36 42.23 19.63 5.41
CA SER A 36 41.55 18.39 5.01
C SER A 36 40.95 17.68 6.23
N ALA A 37 39.66 17.32 6.18
CA ALA A 37 39.10 16.08 6.75
C ALA A 37 37.65 15.89 6.28
N ALA A 38 37.25 14.64 6.12
CA ALA A 38 36.09 14.18 5.38
C ALA A 38 34.84 13.97 6.25
N SER A 39 33.70 13.93 5.55
CA SER A 39 32.39 13.35 5.91
C SER A 39 31.54 14.15 6.90
N GLU A 40 30.54 14.88 6.40
CA GLU A 40 29.28 15.19 7.10
C GLU A 40 28.23 15.55 6.03
N GLU A 41 27.03 14.97 6.17
CA GLU A 41 25.86 15.17 5.32
C GLU A 41 25.40 16.63 5.27
N GLY A 42 25.02 17.08 4.08
CA GLY A 42 24.63 18.45 3.83
C GLY A 42 23.20 18.74 4.29
N SER A 43 23.05 19.27 5.50
CA SER A 43 21.85 19.99 5.94
C SER A 43 21.71 21.31 5.17
N HIS A 44 20.57 21.52 4.50
CA HIS A 44 20.24 22.77 3.82
C HIS A 44 19.50 23.68 4.82
N VAL A 45 20.05 24.86 5.11
CA VAL A 45 19.43 25.88 5.97
C VAL A 45 18.74 26.95 5.12
N HIS A 46 17.44 27.15 5.34
CA HIS A 46 16.70 28.33 4.87
C HIS A 46 16.51 29.37 6.00
N ALA A 47 16.31 30.62 5.60
CA ALA A 47 16.53 31.82 6.40
C ALA A 47 15.34 32.27 7.28
N ASP A 48 14.55 31.36 7.85
CA ASP A 48 13.46 31.72 8.77
C ASP A 48 13.58 31.12 10.19
N GLY A 49 14.60 30.30 10.46
CA GLY A 49 14.93 29.86 11.82
C GLY A 49 13.95 28.84 12.41
N THR A 50 13.04 28.28 11.61
CA THR A 50 12.23 27.13 12.00
C THR A 50 12.96 25.87 11.57
N ALA A 51 13.52 25.12 12.52
CA ALA A 51 14.01 23.78 12.25
C ALA A 51 12.80 22.88 12.06
N HIS A 52 12.37 22.67 10.81
CA HIS A 52 11.60 21.48 10.48
C HIS A 52 12.57 20.32 10.59
N ALA A 53 12.34 19.43 11.55
CA ALA A 53 12.93 18.11 11.48
C ALA A 53 12.57 17.55 10.10
N ALA A 54 13.58 17.09 9.35
CA ALA A 54 13.32 16.19 8.26
C ALA A 54 12.60 14.99 8.90
N HIS A 55 11.30 14.86 8.63
CA HIS A 55 10.55 13.66 9.00
C HIS A 55 10.88 12.62 7.94
N ASP A 56 12.02 11.97 8.15
CA ASP A 56 12.41 10.78 7.41
C ASP A 56 11.42 9.66 7.73
N GLY A 57 10.68 9.20 6.73
CA GLY A 57 9.94 7.92 6.72
C GLY A 57 8.51 7.98 7.27
N HIS A 58 7.53 7.96 6.36
CA HIS A 58 6.17 7.56 6.71
C HIS A 58 6.20 6.09 7.21
N MET A 59 6.00 5.86 8.51
CA MET A 59 5.91 4.50 9.05
C MET A 59 4.56 3.87 8.69
N ALA A 60 4.54 2.54 8.52
CA ALA A 60 3.29 1.78 8.37
C ALA A 60 2.45 1.89 9.65
N GLY A 61 1.18 2.25 9.49
CA GLY A 61 0.25 2.44 10.59
C GLY A 61 -0.32 1.14 11.17
N PRO A 62 -1.06 1.21 12.28
CA PRO A 62 -1.67 0.05 12.95
C PRO A 62 -2.61 -0.79 12.07
N HIS A 63 -3.14 -0.20 11.00
CA HIS A 63 -4.04 -0.84 10.05
C HIS A 63 -3.36 -1.14 8.71
N GLY A 64 -2.02 -1.03 8.66
CA GLY A 64 -1.21 -1.30 7.47
C GLY A 64 -1.21 -0.16 6.45
N GLY A 65 -1.68 1.02 6.84
CA GLY A 65 -1.78 2.19 5.97
C GLY A 65 -0.62 3.18 6.10
N THR A 66 -0.70 4.28 5.35
CA THR A 66 0.24 5.40 5.44
C THR A 66 -0.16 6.35 6.54
N VAL A 67 0.75 6.61 7.47
CA VAL A 67 0.54 7.58 8.57
C VAL A 67 1.07 8.97 8.19
N VAL A 68 0.28 9.99 8.53
CA VAL A 68 0.55 11.40 8.25
C VAL A 68 0.39 12.22 9.53
N ASP A 69 1.29 13.17 9.73
CA ASP A 69 1.16 14.15 10.81
C ASP A 69 0.00 15.13 10.55
N TRP A 70 -0.85 15.30 11.55
CA TRP A 70 -1.85 16.34 11.63
C TRP A 70 -1.56 17.26 12.83
N GLY A 71 -0.92 18.39 12.52
CA GLY A 71 -0.79 19.48 13.48
C GLY A 71 0.45 19.41 14.38
N GLY A 72 1.57 18.86 13.91
CA GLY A 72 2.83 18.88 14.64
C GLY A 72 2.90 17.83 15.76
N GLY A 73 2.23 16.69 15.56
CA GLY A 73 2.22 15.52 16.43
C GLY A 73 1.04 15.46 17.41
N GLU A 74 0.09 16.42 17.37
CA GLU A 74 -1.12 16.38 18.20
C GLU A 74 -2.05 15.24 17.76
N TYR A 75 -2.25 15.12 16.44
CA TYR A 75 -2.97 14.04 15.81
C TYR A 75 -2.12 13.44 14.70
N HIS A 76 -2.36 12.18 14.39
CA HIS A 76 -1.91 11.57 13.16
C HIS A 76 -3.12 10.99 12.44
N VAL A 77 -3.02 10.83 11.13
CA VAL A 77 -4.02 10.13 10.34
C VAL A 77 -3.41 9.01 9.55
N GLU A 78 -4.06 7.87 9.56
CA GLU A 78 -3.67 6.72 8.76
C GLU A 78 -4.65 6.55 7.61
N PHE A 79 -4.13 6.56 6.38
CA PHE A 79 -4.89 6.26 5.17
C PHE A 79 -4.75 4.78 4.81
N THR A 80 -5.87 4.13 4.54
CA THR A 80 -5.94 2.76 4.01
C THR A 80 -6.93 2.71 2.85
N VAL A 81 -6.69 1.79 1.92
CA VAL A 81 -7.60 1.51 0.80
C VAL A 81 -7.88 0.01 0.66
N ASP A 82 -9.15 -0.31 0.46
CA ASP A 82 -9.60 -1.63 0.01
C ASP A 82 -10.04 -1.50 -1.46
N HIS A 83 -9.20 -1.98 -2.38
CA HIS A 83 -9.44 -1.86 -3.82
C HIS A 83 -10.62 -2.71 -4.31
N ASP A 84 -10.91 -3.83 -3.64
CA ASP A 84 -12.04 -4.71 -3.99
C ASP A 84 -13.38 -4.07 -3.61
N LYS A 85 -13.43 -3.42 -2.44
CA LYS A 85 -14.59 -2.65 -1.98
C LYS A 85 -14.66 -1.24 -2.56
N GLN A 86 -13.60 -0.79 -3.22
CA GLN A 86 -13.45 0.58 -3.70
C GLN A 86 -13.63 1.59 -2.56
N GLU A 87 -13.05 1.27 -1.40
CA GLU A 87 -13.31 1.93 -0.13
C GLU A 87 -12.02 2.51 0.44
N ALA A 88 -12.06 3.80 0.79
CA ALA A 88 -11.01 4.46 1.55
C ALA A 88 -11.44 4.50 3.02
N THR A 89 -10.52 4.16 3.90
CA THR A 89 -10.70 4.32 5.35
C THR A 89 -9.57 5.18 5.90
N VAL A 90 -9.94 6.17 6.71
CA VAL A 90 -9.00 7.00 7.45
C VAL A 90 -9.23 6.84 8.94
N TYR A 91 -8.14 6.63 9.68
CA TYR A 91 -8.15 6.54 11.13
C TYR A 91 -7.49 7.77 11.74
N ILE A 92 -8.06 8.30 12.83
CA ILE A 92 -7.45 9.36 13.64
C ILE A 92 -6.70 8.69 14.79
N LEU A 93 -5.41 8.95 14.85
CA LEU A 93 -4.47 8.38 15.81
C LEU A 93 -3.90 9.49 16.70
N GLY A 94 -3.48 9.11 17.90
CA GLY A 94 -2.86 10.02 18.85
C GLY A 94 -1.40 10.31 18.54
N SER A 95 -0.75 11.02 19.45
CA SER A 95 0.67 11.36 19.35
C SER A 95 1.63 10.16 19.35
N ASP A 96 1.13 8.96 19.65
CA ASP A 96 1.89 7.71 19.60
C ASP A 96 1.79 6.99 18.25
N GLU A 97 1.08 7.58 17.29
CA GLU A 97 0.83 7.06 15.94
C GLU A 97 0.13 5.70 15.94
N LYS A 98 -0.50 5.31 17.06
CA LYS A 98 -1.00 3.95 17.28
C LYS A 98 -2.37 3.91 17.90
N SER A 99 -2.57 4.68 18.96
CA SER A 99 -3.80 4.66 19.73
C SER A 99 -4.86 5.48 19.02
N PRO A 100 -6.10 4.96 18.85
CA PRO A 100 -7.18 5.72 18.24
C PRO A 100 -7.54 6.93 19.11
N VAL A 101 -7.84 8.06 18.47
CA VAL A 101 -8.37 9.25 19.11
C VAL A 101 -9.78 9.53 18.62
N LEU A 102 -10.71 9.59 19.56
CA LEU A 102 -12.12 9.84 19.31
C LEU A 102 -12.35 11.34 19.07
N VAL A 103 -13.03 11.67 17.98
CA VAL A 103 -13.36 13.05 17.59
C VAL A 103 -14.85 13.20 17.30
N ASP A 104 -15.43 14.36 17.64
CA ASP A 104 -16.82 14.72 17.28
C ASP A 104 -16.85 15.52 15.96
N THR A 105 -16.41 14.89 14.88
CA THR A 105 -16.64 15.39 13.51
C THR A 105 -17.40 14.36 12.69
N LYS A 106 -18.25 14.85 11.78
CA LYS A 106 -19.14 13.99 10.97
C LYS A 106 -18.50 13.54 9.67
N SER A 107 -17.46 14.23 9.23
CA SER A 107 -16.76 13.91 8.00
C SER A 107 -15.37 14.54 7.95
N ILE A 108 -14.55 13.98 7.08
CA ILE A 108 -13.28 14.54 6.63
C ILE A 108 -13.23 14.45 5.10
N ASP A 109 -12.38 15.25 4.46
CA ASP A 109 -12.24 15.27 3.01
C ASP A 109 -10.90 14.64 2.60
N LEU A 110 -10.95 13.79 1.58
CA LEU A 110 -9.82 13.14 0.94
C LEU A 110 -9.70 13.63 -0.51
N SER A 111 -8.50 14.00 -0.93
CA SER A 111 -8.17 14.30 -2.32
C SER A 111 -7.02 13.38 -2.74
N ILE A 112 -7.18 12.61 -3.82
CA ILE A 112 -6.10 11.84 -4.44
C ILE A 112 -5.74 12.48 -5.79
N SER A 113 -4.44 12.58 -6.06
CA SER A 113 -3.90 13.30 -7.22
C SER A 113 -3.88 12.44 -8.48
N ASP A 114 -3.65 11.13 -8.35
CA ASP A 114 -3.67 10.19 -9.48
C ASP A 114 -4.15 8.78 -9.07
N PRO A 115 -5.34 8.34 -9.50
CA PRO A 115 -6.27 9.07 -10.35
C PRO A 115 -6.89 10.25 -9.60
N VAL A 116 -7.08 11.39 -10.28
CA VAL A 116 -7.70 12.58 -9.68
C VAL A 116 -9.09 12.24 -9.13
N LEU A 117 -9.28 12.29 -7.82
CA LEU A 117 -10.58 12.14 -7.16
C LEU A 117 -10.65 12.97 -5.87
N GLN A 118 -11.87 13.36 -5.52
CA GLN A 118 -12.19 14.02 -4.24
C GLN A 118 -13.35 13.27 -3.62
N LEU A 119 -13.24 12.98 -2.34
CA LEU A 119 -14.19 12.14 -1.61
C LEU A 119 -14.36 12.68 -0.18
N THR A 120 -15.60 12.90 0.23
CA THR A 120 -15.93 13.15 1.64
C THR A 120 -16.13 11.81 2.33
N LEU A 121 -15.30 11.51 3.32
CA LEU A 121 -15.37 10.31 4.15
C LEU A 121 -16.30 10.57 5.33
N ALA A 122 -17.28 9.70 5.54
CA ALA A 122 -18.25 9.84 6.63
C ALA A 122 -17.75 9.17 7.91
N ALA A 123 -18.06 9.76 9.06
CA ALA A 123 -17.82 9.14 10.37
C ALA A 123 -18.43 7.73 10.42
N ALA A 124 -17.62 6.74 10.81
CA ALA A 124 -17.98 5.33 10.87
C ALA A 124 -17.60 4.72 12.24
N PRO A 125 -18.32 5.10 13.32
CA PRO A 125 -18.06 4.62 14.68
C PRO A 125 -17.92 3.10 14.77
N GLN A 126 -16.99 2.66 15.59
CA GLN A 126 -16.76 1.25 15.92
C GLN A 126 -17.55 0.84 17.17
N GLU A 127 -17.63 -0.47 17.42
CA GLU A 127 -18.29 -0.98 18.63
C GLU A 127 -17.54 -0.51 19.88
N GLY A 128 -18.24 0.20 20.76
CA GLY A 128 -17.66 0.77 21.98
C GLY A 128 -17.40 2.27 21.90
N ASP A 129 -17.48 2.88 20.71
CA ASP A 129 -17.32 4.32 20.55
C ASP A 129 -18.48 5.09 21.25
N PRO A 130 -18.19 6.19 21.97
CA PRO A 130 -19.21 7.08 22.50
C PRO A 130 -20.10 7.66 21.41
N ALA A 131 -21.37 7.91 21.75
CA ALA A 131 -22.32 8.44 20.80
C ALA A 131 -21.91 9.83 20.27
N GLY A 132 -21.72 9.94 18.96
CA GLY A 132 -21.35 11.18 18.29
C GLY A 132 -19.85 11.28 17.98
N GLU A 133 -19.03 10.44 18.60
CA GLU A 133 -17.59 10.39 18.41
C GLU A 133 -17.17 9.19 17.55
N THR A 134 -16.03 9.30 16.89
CA THR A 134 -15.38 8.20 16.19
C THR A 134 -13.89 8.47 16.00
N SER A 135 -13.10 7.44 15.80
CA SER A 135 -11.74 7.56 15.27
C SER A 135 -11.63 7.11 13.81
N ARG A 136 -12.74 6.74 13.14
CA ARG A 136 -12.72 6.11 11.81
C ARG A 136 -13.66 6.79 10.84
N PHE A 137 -13.18 7.05 9.62
CA PHE A 137 -13.93 7.67 8.54
C PHE A 137 -13.85 6.82 7.28
N VAL A 138 -14.98 6.60 6.62
CA VAL A 138 -15.09 5.67 5.48
C VAL A 138 -15.81 6.33 4.32
N GLY A 139 -15.37 6.05 3.10
CA GLY A 139 -16.07 6.45 1.89
C GLY A 139 -15.69 5.57 0.70
N THR A 140 -16.60 5.46 -0.26
CA THR A 140 -16.41 4.63 -1.46
C THR A 140 -16.35 5.47 -2.72
N HIS A 141 -15.50 5.11 -3.66
CA HIS A 141 -15.41 5.77 -4.97
C HIS A 141 -14.83 4.80 -6.03
N GLU A 142 -15.43 4.74 -7.22
CA GLU A 142 -15.05 3.77 -8.27
C GLU A 142 -13.55 3.79 -8.63
N LYS A 143 -12.93 4.97 -8.61
CA LYS A 143 -11.49 5.16 -8.88
C LYS A 143 -10.57 4.53 -7.82
N LEU A 144 -11.08 4.18 -6.65
CA LEU A 144 -10.34 3.44 -5.63
C LEU A 144 -10.13 1.97 -6.01
N SER A 145 -10.73 1.47 -7.10
CA SER A 145 -10.42 0.14 -7.62
C SER A 145 -9.11 0.06 -8.41
N VAL A 146 -8.45 1.21 -8.65
CA VAL A 146 -7.19 1.24 -9.39
C VAL A 146 -6.09 0.83 -8.42
N VAL A 147 -5.62 -0.41 -8.53
CA VAL A 147 -4.53 -0.93 -7.69
C VAL A 147 -3.24 -0.21 -8.06
N LYS A 148 -2.82 0.71 -7.20
CA LYS A 148 -1.58 1.48 -7.26
C LYS A 148 -1.39 2.25 -5.95
N GLU A 149 -0.20 2.77 -5.76
CA GLU A 149 0.11 3.74 -4.71
C GLU A 149 -0.57 5.08 -5.02
N TYR A 150 -1.28 5.61 -4.03
CA TYR A 150 -1.91 6.91 -4.07
C TYR A 150 -1.09 7.96 -3.33
N SER A 151 -1.15 9.18 -3.85
CA SER A 151 -0.73 10.37 -3.14
C SER A 151 -1.85 11.40 -3.14
N GLY A 152 -1.91 12.18 -2.07
CA GLY A 152 -3.06 13.02 -1.82
C GLY A 152 -2.97 13.86 -0.57
N THR A 153 -4.10 14.46 -0.21
CA THR A 153 -4.26 15.29 0.97
C THR A 153 -5.52 14.88 1.72
N ILE A 154 -5.42 14.79 3.04
CA ILE A 154 -6.54 14.57 3.95
C ILE A 154 -6.76 15.85 4.74
N VAL A 155 -8.00 16.34 4.78
CA VAL A 155 -8.39 17.57 5.45
C VAL A 155 -9.54 17.27 6.42
N GLY A 156 -9.42 17.77 7.65
CA GLY A 156 -10.44 17.60 8.69
C GLY A 156 -10.60 18.85 9.55
N VAL A 157 -11.66 18.89 10.34
CA VAL A 157 -11.86 19.91 11.38
C VAL A 157 -12.13 19.18 12.69
N ILE A 158 -11.29 19.41 13.69
CA ILE A 158 -11.42 18.87 15.05
C ILE A 158 -11.54 20.06 16.00
N ASP A 159 -12.61 20.11 16.79
CA ASP A 159 -12.90 21.20 17.74
C ASP A 159 -12.83 22.61 17.13
N GLY A 160 -13.22 22.74 15.86
CA GLY A 160 -13.19 24.00 15.10
C GLY A 160 -11.82 24.39 14.55
N THR A 161 -10.78 23.59 14.80
CA THR A 161 -9.43 23.75 14.25
C THR A 161 -9.30 22.93 12.98
N PRO A 162 -8.94 23.53 11.83
CA PRO A 162 -8.69 22.79 10.60
C PRO A 162 -7.32 22.13 10.61
N PHE A 163 -7.26 20.88 10.16
CA PHE A 163 -6.05 20.08 9.97
C PHE A 163 -5.94 19.65 8.52
N SER A 164 -4.71 19.56 8.02
CA SER A 164 -4.40 19.10 6.67
C SER A 164 -3.08 18.34 6.72
N GLY A 165 -3.00 17.24 5.98
CA GLY A 165 -1.81 16.42 5.88
C GLY A 165 -1.74 15.82 4.48
N ASP A 166 -0.58 15.95 3.86
CA ASP A 166 -0.27 15.31 2.59
C ASP A 166 0.24 13.89 2.86
N PHE A 167 -0.17 12.94 2.03
CA PHE A 167 0.29 11.56 2.08
C PHE A 167 0.81 11.14 0.71
N GLU A 168 1.80 10.27 0.76
CA GLU A 168 2.25 9.48 -0.36
C GLU A 168 2.31 8.06 0.17
N GLU A 169 1.48 7.17 -0.38
CA GLU A 169 1.68 5.74 -0.19
C GLU A 169 3.05 5.44 -0.77
N GLU A 170 3.98 5.10 0.11
CA GLU A 170 5.22 4.51 -0.34
C GLU A 170 4.85 3.24 -1.07
N ALA A 171 5.50 3.00 -2.22
CA ALA A 171 5.55 1.64 -2.70
C ALA A 171 6.02 0.81 -1.50
N HIS A 172 5.25 -0.20 -1.14
CA HIS A 172 5.84 -1.28 -0.38
C HIS A 172 6.95 -1.80 -1.31
N ASP A 173 8.17 -1.24 -1.22
CA ASP A 173 9.37 -2.04 -1.41
C ASP A 173 9.10 -3.18 -0.42
N ASP A 174 8.87 -4.36 -0.96
CA ASP A 174 8.49 -5.58 -0.27
C ASP A 174 9.68 -5.99 0.62
N GLY A 175 9.93 -5.18 1.64
CA GLY A 175 11.21 -5.05 2.34
C GLY A 175 11.22 -3.69 3.04
N GLU A 176 10.82 -3.59 4.31
CA GLU A 176 11.40 -4.36 5.39
C GLU A 176 10.37 -4.81 6.45
N HIS A 177 9.59 -5.84 6.14
CA HIS A 177 9.82 -7.04 6.94
C HIS A 177 10.99 -7.76 6.28
N ALA A 178 12.20 -7.42 6.72
CA ALA A 178 13.24 -8.43 6.77
C ALA A 178 12.73 -9.50 7.75
N HIS A 179 11.78 -10.33 7.32
CA HIS A 179 11.86 -11.73 7.66
C HIS A 179 13.26 -12.08 7.19
N SER A 180 14.17 -12.26 8.14
CA SER A 180 15.40 -12.93 7.81
C SER A 180 15.00 -14.14 6.97
N HIS A 181 15.44 -14.22 5.72
CA HIS A 181 15.41 -15.47 4.96
C HIS A 181 16.42 -16.43 5.61
N ALA A 182 16.17 -16.75 6.88
CA ALA A 182 16.38 -18.08 7.39
C ALA A 182 15.42 -18.99 6.62
N GLY A 183 15.72 -20.30 6.60
CA GLY A 183 15.08 -21.25 5.68
C GLY A 183 13.55 -21.22 5.61
N ASP A 184 12.85 -20.68 6.59
CA ASP A 184 11.41 -20.81 6.74
C ASP A 184 10.57 -19.95 5.76
N ASP A 185 11.15 -18.91 5.12
CA ASP A 185 10.43 -18.02 4.19
C ASP A 185 11.18 -17.83 2.86
N ALA A 186 11.93 -18.87 2.44
CA ALA A 186 12.62 -18.86 1.16
C ALA A 186 11.69 -19.36 0.05
N LEU A 187 11.63 -18.65 -1.08
CA LEU A 187 10.95 -19.10 -2.27
C LEU A 187 11.68 -20.29 -2.93
N VAL A 188 11.10 -21.48 -2.83
CA VAL A 188 11.60 -22.74 -3.40
C VAL A 188 10.87 -23.07 -4.68
N TRP A 189 11.60 -23.18 -5.79
CA TRP A 189 11.06 -23.61 -7.08
C TRP A 189 11.22 -25.11 -7.29
N GLU A 190 10.10 -25.78 -7.55
CA GLU A 190 10.02 -27.22 -7.71
C GLU A 190 10.13 -27.64 -9.18
N GLY A 191 11.27 -28.24 -9.52
CA GLY A 191 11.55 -28.76 -10.86
C GLY A 191 11.72 -27.69 -11.94
N GLU A 192 11.70 -28.12 -13.20
CA GLU A 192 11.92 -27.24 -14.36
C GLU A 192 10.66 -26.46 -14.75
N PRO A 193 10.81 -25.24 -15.31
CA PRO A 193 9.67 -24.47 -15.77
C PRO A 193 8.86 -25.20 -16.85
N LYS A 194 7.53 -25.18 -16.69
CA LYS A 194 6.58 -25.85 -17.59
C LYS A 194 6.15 -24.91 -18.71
N LYS A 195 6.06 -25.43 -19.93
CA LYS A 195 5.56 -24.67 -21.09
C LYS A 195 4.10 -25.01 -21.33
N HIS A 196 3.24 -24.00 -21.39
CA HIS A 196 1.83 -24.17 -21.73
C HIS A 196 1.30 -22.95 -22.47
N SER A 197 0.75 -23.13 -23.67
CA SER A 197 0.08 -22.05 -24.42
C SER A 197 0.93 -20.77 -24.60
N GLY A 198 2.24 -20.92 -24.83
CA GLY A 198 3.17 -19.79 -24.97
C GLY A 198 3.64 -19.15 -23.64
N LEU A 199 3.19 -19.71 -22.52
CA LEU A 199 3.63 -19.35 -21.17
C LEU A 199 4.80 -20.23 -20.74
N LEU A 200 5.68 -19.65 -19.93
CA LEU A 200 6.63 -20.34 -19.08
C LEU A 200 6.12 -20.23 -17.64
N ILE A 201 5.92 -21.37 -16.98
CA ILE A 201 5.28 -21.45 -15.67
C ILE A 201 6.24 -22.16 -14.72
N GLN A 202 6.69 -21.46 -13.69
CA GLN A 202 7.48 -22.04 -12.60
C GLN A 202 6.56 -22.23 -11.38
N LEU A 203 6.63 -23.40 -10.76
CA LEU A 203 5.80 -23.78 -9.62
C LEU A 203 6.70 -24.00 -8.40
N GLY A 204 6.24 -23.59 -7.24
CA GLY A 204 7.04 -23.61 -6.02
C GLY A 204 6.23 -23.33 -4.76
N HIS A 205 6.92 -23.02 -3.69
CA HIS A 205 6.33 -22.68 -2.39
C HIS A 205 7.30 -21.85 -1.57
N HIS A 206 6.79 -21.14 -0.56
CA HIS A 206 7.62 -20.52 0.47
C HIS A 206 7.89 -21.54 1.57
N GLY A 207 9.14 -21.55 2.03
CA GLY A 207 9.65 -22.46 3.05
C GLY A 207 10.60 -23.50 2.45
N GLN A 208 11.87 -23.44 2.86
CA GLN A 208 12.89 -24.42 2.49
C GLN A 208 12.56 -25.81 3.01
N HIS A 209 11.87 -25.89 4.15
CA HIS A 209 11.41 -27.10 4.78
C HIS A 209 9.91 -26.95 5.05
N LEU A 210 9.11 -27.93 4.62
CA LEU A 210 7.69 -27.97 4.90
C LEU A 210 7.44 -28.91 6.08
N HIS A 211 6.66 -28.48 7.05
CA HIS A 211 6.41 -29.25 8.27
C HIS A 211 4.96 -29.72 8.38
N ALA A 212 4.76 -30.95 8.84
CA ALA A 212 3.42 -31.47 9.04
C ALA A 212 2.72 -30.76 10.20
N GLY A 213 1.52 -30.23 9.97
CA GLY A 213 0.77 -29.44 10.94
C GLY A 213 0.98 -27.93 10.83
N GLU A 214 1.84 -27.48 9.90
CA GLU A 214 2.05 -26.07 9.59
C GLU A 214 1.38 -25.69 8.27
N GLU A 215 1.38 -24.40 7.95
CA GLU A 215 0.88 -23.89 6.68
C GLU A 215 1.99 -23.87 5.64
N VAL A 216 1.63 -24.07 4.38
CA VAL A 216 2.50 -23.84 3.22
C VAL A 216 1.88 -22.79 2.33
N GLU A 217 2.69 -21.89 1.79
CA GLU A 217 2.27 -20.92 0.80
C GLU A 217 2.77 -21.33 -0.59
N PRO A 218 1.91 -21.89 -1.45
CA PRO A 218 2.34 -22.28 -2.78
C PRO A 218 2.49 -21.05 -3.68
N ALA A 219 3.58 -21.01 -4.43
CA ALA A 219 3.98 -19.91 -5.29
C ALA A 219 4.00 -20.32 -6.78
N VAL A 220 3.59 -19.41 -7.67
CA VAL A 220 3.63 -19.61 -9.13
C VAL A 220 4.17 -18.39 -9.84
N SER A 221 5.27 -18.52 -10.59
CA SER A 221 5.70 -17.48 -11.54
C SER A 221 5.23 -17.80 -12.96
N ILE A 222 4.60 -16.83 -13.62
CA ILE A 222 4.08 -16.98 -14.98
C ILE A 222 4.66 -15.89 -15.88
N VAL A 223 5.29 -16.32 -16.98
CA VAL A 223 5.95 -15.43 -17.94
C VAL A 223 5.44 -15.69 -19.35
N ARG A 224 5.13 -14.61 -20.09
CA ARG A 224 4.74 -14.64 -21.51
C ARG A 224 5.70 -13.74 -22.29
N GLY A 225 6.48 -14.34 -23.20
CA GLY A 225 7.46 -13.58 -24.01
C GLY A 225 8.51 -12.85 -23.16
N GLY A 226 8.90 -13.42 -22.02
CA GLY A 226 9.87 -12.82 -21.09
C GLY A 226 9.31 -11.77 -20.14
N LYS A 227 8.01 -11.50 -20.17
CA LYS A 227 7.35 -10.56 -19.26
C LYS A 227 6.43 -11.28 -18.26
N PRO A 228 6.36 -10.82 -17.00
CA PRO A 228 5.38 -11.32 -16.03
C PRO A 228 3.94 -11.21 -16.55
N VAL A 229 3.10 -12.14 -16.12
CA VAL A 229 1.69 -12.24 -16.48
C VAL A 229 0.85 -11.99 -15.23
N ALA A 230 0.29 -10.79 -15.09
CA ALA A 230 -0.52 -10.36 -13.93
C ALA A 230 -2.04 -10.55 -14.12
N ASP A 231 -2.47 -11.00 -15.31
CA ASP A 231 -3.88 -11.17 -15.68
C ASP A 231 -4.38 -12.62 -15.57
N ALA A 232 -3.60 -13.49 -14.92
CA ALA A 232 -4.00 -14.87 -14.66
C ALA A 232 -4.81 -14.97 -13.35
N LYS A 233 -5.71 -15.95 -13.30
CA LYS A 233 -6.34 -16.40 -12.06
C LYS A 233 -5.68 -17.70 -11.66
N VAL A 234 -4.93 -17.65 -10.57
CA VAL A 234 -4.23 -18.82 -10.02
C VAL A 234 -4.96 -19.25 -8.76
N PHE A 235 -5.08 -20.56 -8.62
CA PHE A 235 -5.71 -21.18 -7.47
C PHE A 235 -4.88 -22.35 -7.00
N ASN A 236 -4.72 -22.48 -5.69
CA ASN A 236 -3.91 -23.51 -5.07
C ASN A 236 -4.78 -24.41 -4.20
N ALA A 237 -4.54 -25.72 -4.24
CA ALA A 237 -5.16 -26.70 -3.36
C ALA A 237 -4.10 -27.68 -2.85
N LEU A 238 -4.36 -28.30 -1.70
CA LEU A 238 -3.51 -29.34 -1.15
C LEU A 238 -4.20 -30.68 -1.34
N VAL A 239 -3.52 -31.65 -1.93
CA VAL A 239 -4.05 -33.01 -2.10
C VAL A 239 -3.11 -34.06 -1.52
N SER A 240 -3.65 -35.23 -1.19
CA SER A 240 -2.90 -36.36 -0.66
C SER A 240 -1.82 -36.84 -1.63
N ALA A 241 -0.83 -37.57 -1.12
CA ALA A 241 0.30 -38.08 -1.92
C ALA A 241 -0.12 -38.96 -3.12
N ASP A 242 -1.29 -39.60 -3.05
CA ASP A 242 -1.88 -40.39 -4.14
C ASP A 242 -2.70 -39.54 -5.15
N GLY A 243 -2.92 -38.26 -4.85
CA GLY A 243 -3.70 -37.33 -5.65
C GLY A 243 -5.22 -37.50 -5.56
N GLU A 244 -5.71 -38.40 -4.71
CA GLU A 244 -7.14 -38.77 -4.66
C GLU A 244 -7.95 -37.93 -3.68
N THR A 245 -7.35 -37.50 -2.57
CA THR A 245 -8.04 -36.76 -1.49
C THR A 245 -7.64 -35.30 -1.49
N VAL A 246 -8.62 -34.40 -1.48
CA VAL A 246 -8.39 -32.97 -1.25
C VAL A 246 -8.22 -32.73 0.24
N LEU A 247 -7.01 -32.35 0.66
CA LEU A 247 -6.64 -32.06 2.04
C LEU A 247 -6.96 -30.61 2.41
N ALA A 248 -6.71 -29.68 1.50
CA ALA A 248 -7.13 -28.28 1.60
C ALA A 248 -7.84 -27.89 0.30
N LYS A 249 -9.00 -27.24 0.44
CA LYS A 249 -9.78 -26.78 -0.72
C LYS A 249 -8.99 -25.72 -1.48
N GLU A 250 -9.40 -25.55 -2.73
CA GLU A 250 -8.84 -24.55 -3.59
C GLU A 250 -9.04 -23.13 -3.03
N VAL A 251 -7.95 -22.36 -2.96
CA VAL A 251 -7.89 -20.95 -2.55
C VAL A 251 -7.32 -20.12 -3.69
N ALA A 252 -7.90 -18.96 -3.96
CA ALA A 252 -7.37 -18.03 -4.96
C ALA A 252 -6.13 -17.33 -4.41
N THR A 253 -5.14 -17.10 -5.27
CA THR A 253 -3.89 -16.41 -4.93
C THR A 253 -3.92 -14.97 -5.39
N VAL A 254 -3.07 -14.13 -4.80
CA VAL A 254 -2.84 -12.75 -5.22
C VAL A 254 -1.59 -12.67 -6.09
N TYR A 255 -1.61 -11.80 -7.11
CA TYR A 255 -0.42 -11.50 -7.90
C TYR A 255 0.46 -10.51 -7.15
N GLU A 256 1.72 -10.89 -6.96
CA GLU A 256 2.76 -10.07 -6.37
C GLU A 256 3.72 -9.61 -7.49
N PRO A 257 3.94 -8.29 -7.65
CA PRO A 257 4.94 -7.75 -8.56
C PRO A 257 6.36 -8.25 -8.26
N ALA A 258 7.27 -8.05 -9.20
CA ALA A 258 8.68 -8.43 -8.99
C ALA A 258 9.37 -7.39 -8.10
N THR A 259 10.21 -7.88 -7.19
CA THR A 259 10.99 -7.08 -6.24
C THR A 259 12.48 -7.25 -6.54
N LYS A 260 13.33 -6.62 -5.72
CA LYS A 260 14.78 -6.86 -5.77
C LYS A 260 15.16 -8.27 -5.28
N ALA A 261 14.36 -8.83 -4.37
CA ALA A 261 14.62 -10.11 -3.73
C ALA A 261 13.98 -11.27 -4.50
N GLU A 262 12.78 -11.06 -5.05
CA GLU A 262 11.95 -12.12 -5.60
C GLU A 262 11.36 -11.76 -6.96
N PRO A 263 11.20 -12.74 -7.88
CA PRO A 263 10.51 -12.52 -9.14
C PRO A 263 9.00 -12.35 -8.91
N ALA A 264 8.32 -11.70 -9.87
CA ALA A 264 6.86 -11.64 -9.86
C ALA A 264 6.25 -13.05 -9.84
N HIS A 265 5.28 -13.26 -8.96
CA HIS A 265 4.65 -14.54 -8.77
C HIS A 265 3.25 -14.39 -8.15
N TYR A 266 2.52 -15.49 -8.03
CA TYR A 266 1.23 -15.57 -7.36
C TYR A 266 1.39 -16.34 -6.05
N ALA A 267 0.98 -15.77 -4.92
CA ALA A 267 1.11 -16.33 -3.56
C ALA A 267 -0.09 -15.96 -2.65
N GLN A 268 0.09 -15.98 -1.33
CA GLN A 268 -0.89 -15.58 -0.30
C GLN A 268 -2.11 -16.51 -0.11
N GLY A 269 -1.98 -17.77 -0.52
CA GLY A 269 -2.99 -18.80 -0.33
C GLY A 269 -2.53 -19.89 0.63
N ALA A 270 -2.26 -19.54 1.90
CA ALA A 270 -1.77 -20.47 2.91
C ALA A 270 -2.66 -21.72 3.03
N LEU A 271 -2.04 -22.90 2.89
CA LEU A 271 -2.72 -24.19 2.96
C LEU A 271 -2.20 -24.97 4.16
N ALA A 272 -3.09 -25.34 5.09
CA ALA A 272 -2.72 -26.16 6.23
C ALA A 272 -2.33 -27.58 5.81
N ILE A 273 -1.07 -27.96 6.07
CA ILE A 273 -0.58 -29.33 5.91
C ILE A 273 -1.08 -30.15 7.11
N PRO A 274 -1.79 -31.27 6.89
CA PRO A 274 -2.24 -32.10 8.00
C PRO A 274 -1.06 -32.67 8.80
N ALA A 275 -1.19 -32.72 10.13
CA ALA A 275 -0.18 -33.36 10.98
C ALA A 275 -0.01 -34.86 10.61
N GLY A 276 1.23 -35.36 10.71
CA GLY A 276 1.55 -36.78 10.50
C GLY A 276 1.60 -37.25 9.06
N VAL A 277 1.62 -36.34 8.08
CA VAL A 277 1.89 -36.66 6.67
C VAL A 277 3.36 -36.40 6.35
N ALA A 278 3.95 -37.23 5.49
CA ALA A 278 5.34 -37.07 5.04
C ALA A 278 5.46 -36.58 3.58
N LYS A 279 4.32 -36.50 2.88
CA LYS A 279 4.23 -36.06 1.49
C LYS A 279 2.82 -35.56 1.20
N VAL A 280 2.75 -34.47 0.45
CA VAL A 280 1.53 -33.89 -0.10
C VAL A 280 1.78 -33.47 -1.54
N ILE A 281 0.71 -33.13 -2.25
CA ILE A 281 0.80 -32.53 -3.59
C ILE A 281 0.21 -31.13 -3.52
N LEU A 282 1.00 -30.15 -3.92
CA LEU A 282 0.54 -28.81 -4.23
C LEU A 282 -0.08 -28.84 -5.64
N ARG A 283 -1.39 -28.57 -5.71
CA ARG A 283 -2.15 -28.55 -6.96
C ARG A 283 -2.45 -27.13 -7.34
N TYR A 284 -1.97 -26.73 -8.52
CA TYR A 284 -2.15 -25.39 -9.08
C TYR A 284 -3.13 -25.47 -10.23
N ARG A 285 -4.19 -24.66 -10.19
CA ARG A 285 -5.10 -24.45 -11.31
C ARG A 285 -4.91 -23.02 -11.82
N ILE A 286 -4.51 -22.90 -13.07
CA ILE A 286 -4.16 -21.62 -13.69
C ILE A 286 -5.14 -21.35 -14.82
N VAL A 287 -5.76 -20.17 -14.81
CA VAL A 287 -6.65 -19.69 -15.86
C VAL A 287 -6.10 -18.37 -16.39
N VAL A 288 -5.69 -18.32 -17.65
CA VAL A 288 -5.29 -17.07 -18.30
C VAL A 288 -6.45 -16.51 -19.11
N ALA A 289 -6.50 -15.19 -19.30
CA ALA A 289 -7.64 -14.46 -19.87
C ALA A 289 -8.23 -15.08 -21.16
N ASP A 290 -7.38 -15.64 -22.03
CA ASP A 290 -7.77 -16.22 -23.33
C ASP A 290 -7.45 -17.72 -23.46
N GLY A 291 -7.26 -18.43 -22.35
CA GLY A 291 -6.83 -19.83 -22.34
C GLY A 291 -7.74 -20.76 -21.56
N GLU A 292 -7.73 -22.03 -21.95
CA GLU A 292 -8.35 -23.09 -21.15
C GLU A 292 -7.60 -23.24 -19.80
N PRO A 293 -8.32 -23.53 -18.70
CA PRO A 293 -7.69 -23.85 -17.43
C PRO A 293 -6.69 -24.99 -17.57
N VAL A 294 -5.53 -24.85 -16.93
CA VAL A 294 -4.52 -25.91 -16.82
C VAL A 294 -4.27 -26.24 -15.37
N THR A 295 -4.09 -27.53 -15.08
CA THR A 295 -3.74 -28.02 -13.73
C THR A 295 -2.35 -28.61 -13.72
N PHE A 296 -1.58 -28.27 -12.69
CA PHE A 296 -0.29 -28.88 -12.41
C PHE A 296 -0.26 -29.40 -10.98
N ASP A 297 0.30 -30.59 -10.83
CA ASP A 297 0.55 -31.21 -9.53
C ASP A 297 2.06 -31.20 -9.27
N VAL A 298 2.45 -30.79 -8.07
CA VAL A 298 3.82 -30.77 -7.58
C VAL A 298 3.87 -31.57 -6.28
N PRO A 299 4.45 -32.78 -6.28
CA PRO A 299 4.66 -33.52 -5.05
C PRO A 299 5.78 -32.88 -4.25
N VAL A 300 5.55 -32.65 -2.96
CA VAL A 300 6.54 -32.09 -2.01
C VAL A 300 6.70 -33.03 -0.82
N ASP A 301 7.92 -33.15 -0.31
CA ASP A 301 8.21 -33.88 0.92
C ASP A 301 7.91 -32.98 2.13
N VAL A 302 7.46 -33.57 3.23
CA VAL A 302 7.07 -32.88 4.47
C VAL A 302 7.79 -33.56 5.64
N GLU A 303 8.38 -32.74 6.52
CA GLU A 303 9.13 -33.13 7.71
C GLU A 303 8.25 -33.28 8.96
#